data_AF-A0A0M0SVZ4-F1
#
_entry.id   AF-A0A0M0SVZ4-F1
#
_cell.length_a   1.000
_cell.length_b   1.000
_cell.length_c   1.000
_cell.angle_alpha   90.00
_cell.angle_beta   90.00
_cell.angle_gamma   90.00
#
_symmetry.space_group_name_H-M   'P 1'
#
loop_
_entity.id
_entity.type
_entity.pdbx_description
1 polymer ?
#
loop_
_entity_poly.entity_id
_entity_poly.type
_entity_poly.pdbx_seq_one_letter_code
_entity_poly.pdbx_strand_id
1 'polypeptide(L)'
;MDFLILWALFLLAASGLGFLLERRTEKEKYLYMKFVFYACLGAVSFPVYDIQLPLGIIIFLIVLHPKKNSRYKRYMALFGFLFFLFQLFLGPFDAGMLREETQQIGRVTITDDSFDSFLAQVERRVGEDGLRMEQSQLMFDRGGNLRNASFEMLVQTPKRFIRYDVSYQELTGTISYRPREELTTKSLTSYYQKLIDAEQSFEMLRKLSIHEILHDSKTPYIEMDLDGLYETFSLQDATVFLIDDKGKLIPYVNTGDDVLANAIRLTYYRSDGQSLRDKTILLYNYSFETSRRKGVVR
;
A
#
# COMPACT_ATOMS: atom_id res chain seq x y z
N MET A 1 3.53 4.26 -20.73
CA MET A 1 3.35 4.27 -22.21
C MET A 1 3.60 2.85 -22.67
N ASP A 2 2.75 2.22 -23.48
CA ASP A 2 2.90 0.77 -23.73
C ASP A 2 4.29 0.42 -24.26
N PHE A 3 4.92 -0.58 -23.66
CA PHE A 3 6.26 -1.07 -24.02
C PHE A 3 6.39 -1.31 -25.53
N LEU A 4 5.35 -1.88 -26.16
CA LEU A 4 5.30 -2.12 -27.60
C LEU A 4 5.32 -0.83 -28.43
N ILE A 5 4.61 0.21 -27.99
CA ILE A 5 4.57 1.51 -28.68
C ILE A 5 5.96 2.16 -28.62
N LEU A 6 6.62 2.11 -27.47
CA LEU A 6 7.96 2.67 -27.28
C LEU A 6 9.00 2.00 -28.20
N TRP A 7 8.97 0.68 -28.32
CA TRP A 7 9.84 -0.06 -29.23
C TRP A 7 9.52 0.19 -30.71
N ALA A 8 8.23 0.32 -31.07
CA ALA A 8 7.83 0.67 -32.43
C ALA A 8 8.34 2.06 -32.84
N LEU A 9 8.21 3.06 -31.95
CA LEU A 9 8.75 4.40 -32.15
C LEU A 9 10.28 4.40 -32.28
N PHE A 10 10.96 3.62 -31.44
CA PHE A 10 12.41 3.45 -31.54
C PHE A 10 12.84 2.86 -32.88
N LEU A 11 12.21 1.77 -33.33
CA LEU A 11 12.54 1.14 -34.61
C LEU A 11 12.25 2.06 -35.79
N LEU A 12 11.18 2.86 -35.72
CA LEU A 12 10.85 3.86 -36.73
C LEU A 12 11.91 4.96 -36.78
N ALA A 13 12.34 5.48 -35.62
CA ALA A 13 13.41 6.48 -35.54
C ALA A 13 14.77 5.93 -36.00
N ALA A 14 15.12 4.71 -35.60
CA ALA A 14 16.35 4.04 -36.03
C ALA A 14 16.36 3.79 -37.54
N SER A 15 15.22 3.40 -38.11
CA SER A 15 15.05 3.24 -39.56
C SER A 15 15.20 4.56 -40.30
N GLY A 16 14.54 5.63 -39.82
CA GLY A 16 14.66 6.97 -40.40
C GLY A 16 16.08 7.52 -40.37
N LEU A 17 16.77 7.40 -39.23
CA LEU A 17 18.18 7.77 -39.10
C LEU A 17 19.09 6.93 -40.00
N GLY A 18 18.87 5.61 -40.05
CA GLY A 18 19.62 4.70 -40.90
C GLY A 18 19.53 5.10 -42.38
N PHE A 19 18.34 5.46 -42.85
CA PHE A 19 18.11 5.93 -44.22
C PHE A 19 18.83 7.26 -44.52
N LEU A 20 18.79 8.21 -43.59
CA LEU A 20 19.47 9.50 -43.75
C LEU A 20 21.00 9.36 -43.77
N LEU A 21 21.54 8.49 -42.91
CA LEU A 21 22.99 8.26 -42.81
C LEU A 21 23.54 7.46 -44.00
N GLU A 22 22.77 6.53 -44.55
CA GLU A 22 23.17 5.76 -45.74
C GLU A 22 23.50 6.67 -46.93
N ARG A 23 22.75 7.76 -47.10
CA ARG A 23 23.00 8.75 -48.17
C ARG A 23 24.30 9.55 -47.98
N ARG A 24 24.86 9.58 -46.77
CA ARG A 24 26.05 10.36 -46.40
C ARG A 24 27.31 9.52 -46.24
N THR A 25 27.24 8.24 -46.60
CA THR A 25 28.27 7.25 -46.30
C THR A 25 28.80 6.55 -47.52
N GLU A 26 29.96 5.93 -47.36
CA GLU A 26 30.56 5.12 -48.41
C GLU A 26 29.70 3.88 -48.67
N LYS A 27 29.57 3.51 -49.95
CA LYS A 27 28.81 2.31 -50.34
C LYS A 27 29.37 1.07 -49.64
N GLU A 28 28.52 0.43 -48.84
CA GLU A 28 28.82 -0.81 -48.14
C GLU A 28 27.62 -1.75 -48.27
N LYS A 29 27.87 -3.05 -48.44
CA LYS A 29 26.80 -4.04 -48.56
C LYS A 29 25.94 -4.05 -47.29
N TYR A 30 24.62 -3.92 -47.47
CA TYR A 30 23.61 -3.90 -46.42
C TYR A 30 23.83 -2.80 -45.35
N LEU A 31 24.32 -1.62 -45.76
CA LEU A 31 24.66 -0.56 -44.82
C LEU A 31 23.46 -0.09 -43.98
N TYR A 32 22.30 0.09 -44.61
CA TYR A 32 21.04 0.38 -43.91
C TYR A 32 20.73 -0.63 -42.79
N MET A 33 20.73 -1.93 -43.13
CA MET A 33 20.44 -2.99 -42.15
C MET A 33 21.47 -3.01 -41.02
N LYS A 34 22.74 -2.73 -41.33
CA LYS A 34 23.80 -2.60 -40.32
C LYS A 34 23.52 -1.43 -39.37
N PHE A 35 23.03 -0.29 -39.85
CA PHE A 35 22.67 0.82 -38.98
C PHE A 35 21.54 0.46 -38.02
N VAL A 36 20.46 -0.14 -38.50
CA VAL A 36 19.38 -0.63 -37.64
C VAL A 36 19.91 -1.66 -36.64
N PHE A 37 20.76 -2.60 -37.08
CA PHE A 37 21.40 -3.57 -36.20
C PHE A 37 22.23 -2.90 -35.10
N TYR A 38 23.07 -1.91 -35.42
CA TYR A 38 23.86 -1.20 -34.41
C TYR A 38 23.01 -0.39 -33.45
N ALA A 39 21.89 0.19 -33.91
CA ALA A 39 20.93 0.85 -33.03
C ALA A 39 20.30 -0.15 -32.06
N CYS A 40 19.78 -1.28 -32.55
CA CYS A 40 19.23 -2.33 -31.69
C CYS A 40 20.30 -2.85 -30.72
N LEU A 41 21.51 -3.11 -31.20
CA LEU A 41 22.63 -3.55 -30.37
C LEU A 41 22.89 -2.56 -29.23
N GLY A 42 22.93 -1.25 -29.50
CA GLY A 42 23.14 -0.24 -28.47
C GLY A 42 22.05 -0.20 -27.39
N ALA A 43 20.82 -0.56 -27.74
CA ALA A 43 19.68 -0.59 -26.82
C ALA A 43 19.62 -1.85 -25.94
N VAL A 44 20.38 -2.91 -26.28
CA VAL A 44 20.35 -4.16 -25.51
C VAL A 44 20.95 -3.95 -24.12
N SER A 45 20.18 -4.29 -23.10
CA SER A 45 20.63 -4.40 -21.72
C SER A 45 20.50 -5.83 -21.20
N PHE A 46 21.23 -6.13 -20.13
CA PHE A 46 21.18 -7.40 -19.45
C PHE A 46 20.90 -7.15 -17.96
N PRO A 47 19.85 -7.76 -17.37
CA PRO A 47 19.57 -7.60 -15.96
C PRO A 47 20.57 -8.38 -15.11
N VAL A 48 21.23 -7.70 -14.17
CA VAL A 48 22.07 -8.32 -13.15
C VAL A 48 21.57 -7.86 -11.79
N TYR A 49 20.90 -8.76 -11.05
CA TYR A 49 20.11 -8.43 -9.87
C TYR A 49 19.07 -7.34 -10.19
N ASP A 50 19.13 -6.19 -9.51
CA ASP A 50 18.21 -5.06 -9.70
C ASP A 50 18.80 -3.94 -10.59
N ILE A 51 19.95 -4.18 -11.24
CA ILE A 51 20.62 -3.20 -12.12
C ILE A 51 20.60 -3.72 -13.56
N GLN A 52 20.17 -2.87 -14.51
CA GLN A 52 20.30 -3.15 -15.93
C GLN A 52 21.67 -2.71 -16.44
N LEU A 53 22.49 -3.65 -16.88
CA LEU A 53 23.79 -3.35 -17.48
C LEU A 53 23.64 -3.14 -19.00
N PRO A 54 24.27 -2.10 -19.59
CA PRO A 54 24.19 -1.82 -21.03
C PRO A 54 25.12 -2.74 -21.81
N LEU A 55 24.85 -4.04 -21.80
CA LEU A 55 25.73 -5.05 -22.41
C LEU A 55 25.94 -4.80 -23.91
N GLY A 56 24.91 -4.30 -24.60
CA GLY A 56 24.95 -3.99 -26.01
C GLY A 56 26.03 -2.99 -26.43
N ILE A 57 26.16 -1.87 -25.70
CA ILE A 57 27.20 -0.88 -25.99
C ILE A 57 28.59 -1.40 -25.59
N ILE A 58 28.69 -2.23 -24.54
CA ILE A 58 29.94 -2.86 -24.13
C ILE A 58 30.45 -3.80 -25.22
N ILE A 59 29.58 -4.67 -25.76
CA ILE A 59 29.90 -5.55 -26.89
C ILE A 59 30.32 -4.73 -28.12
N PHE A 60 29.61 -3.63 -28.40
CA PHE A 60 30.00 -2.74 -29.49
C PHE A 60 31.41 -2.17 -29.30
N LEU A 61 31.79 -1.73 -28.10
CA LEU A 61 33.08 -1.10 -27.86
C LEU A 61 34.24 -2.08 -27.78
N ILE A 62 34.02 -3.28 -27.22
CA ILE A 62 35.09 -4.24 -26.92
C ILE A 62 35.24 -5.30 -28.01
N VAL A 63 34.14 -5.76 -28.60
CA VAL A 63 34.15 -6.88 -29.56
C VAL A 63 34.07 -6.38 -30.99
N LEU A 64 33.12 -5.47 -31.27
CA LEU A 64 32.84 -5.04 -32.63
C LEU A 64 33.67 -3.81 -33.01
N HIS A 65 34.70 -4.01 -33.82
CA HIS A 65 35.54 -2.92 -34.34
C HIS A 65 35.26 -2.67 -35.83
N PRO A 66 34.17 -1.96 -36.21
CA PRO A 66 33.87 -1.72 -37.61
C PRO A 66 34.95 -0.84 -38.25
N LYS A 67 35.52 -1.30 -39.38
CA LYS A 67 36.58 -0.56 -40.11
C LYS A 67 36.01 0.46 -41.10
N LYS A 68 34.93 0.11 -41.81
CA LYS A 68 34.23 1.01 -42.75
C LYS A 68 33.02 1.66 -42.11
N ASN A 69 32.77 2.93 -42.45
CA ASN A 69 31.66 3.74 -41.92
C ASN A 69 31.58 3.71 -40.37
N SER A 70 32.74 3.56 -39.71
CA SER A 70 32.85 3.28 -38.27
C SER A 70 32.20 4.37 -37.42
N ARG A 71 32.41 5.64 -37.81
CA ARG A 71 31.82 6.82 -37.18
C ARG A 71 30.30 6.75 -37.13
N TYR A 72 29.66 6.38 -38.24
CA TYR A 72 28.20 6.35 -38.35
C TYR A 72 27.60 5.12 -37.66
N LYS A 73 28.29 3.98 -37.70
CA LYS A 73 27.90 2.78 -36.92
C LYS A 73 27.97 3.06 -35.41
N ARG A 74 28.97 3.82 -34.96
CA ARG A 74 29.08 4.31 -33.58
C ARG A 74 27.95 5.26 -33.21
N TYR A 75 27.53 6.16 -34.11
CA TYR A 75 26.37 7.00 -33.86
C TYR A 75 25.08 6.21 -33.67
N MET A 76 24.85 5.17 -34.48
CA MET A 76 23.69 4.30 -34.30
C MET A 76 23.75 3.51 -32.99
N ALA A 77 24.92 2.97 -32.62
CA ALA A 77 25.10 2.31 -31.32
C ALA A 77 24.87 3.27 -30.14
N LEU A 78 25.35 4.52 -30.23
CA LEU A 78 25.09 5.54 -29.22
C LEU A 78 23.61 5.97 -29.17
N PHE A 79 22.92 6.02 -30.31
CA PHE A 79 21.48 6.27 -30.36
C PHE A 79 20.70 5.17 -29.63
N GLY A 80 21.05 3.90 -29.89
CA GLY A 80 20.52 2.77 -29.13
C GLY A 80 20.78 2.87 -27.63
N PHE A 81 22.01 3.22 -27.25
CA PHE A 81 22.37 3.41 -25.84
C PHE A 81 21.61 4.57 -25.18
N LEU A 82 21.36 5.66 -25.91
CA LEU A 82 20.55 6.77 -25.42
C LEU A 82 19.10 6.35 -25.21
N PHE A 83 18.56 5.48 -26.07
CA PHE A 83 17.26 4.86 -25.87
C PHE A 83 17.24 3.96 -24.63
N PHE A 84 18.30 3.17 -24.40
CA PHE A 84 18.47 2.41 -23.15
C PHE A 84 18.48 3.35 -21.92
N LEU A 85 19.23 4.45 -21.94
CA LEU A 85 19.23 5.43 -20.84
C LEU A 85 17.83 6.01 -20.63
N PHE A 86 17.12 6.34 -21.71
CA PHE A 86 15.75 6.82 -21.64
C PHE A 86 14.82 5.79 -20.98
N GLN A 87 14.96 4.50 -21.32
CA GLN A 87 14.23 3.41 -20.66
C GLN A 87 14.63 3.26 -19.18
N LEU A 88 15.91 3.42 -18.85
CA LEU A 88 16.41 3.34 -17.47
C LEU A 88 15.84 4.46 -16.60
N PHE A 89 15.74 5.67 -17.14
CA PHE A 89 15.19 6.83 -16.43
C PHE A 89 13.65 6.91 -16.49
N LEU A 90 13.00 6.34 -17.51
CA LEU A 90 11.53 6.20 -17.55
C LEU A 90 11.01 5.02 -16.75
N GLY A 91 11.80 3.95 -16.58
CA GLY A 91 11.44 2.80 -15.76
C GLY A 91 10.91 3.14 -14.36
N PRO A 92 11.52 4.08 -13.61
CA PRO A 92 10.96 4.53 -12.33
C PRO A 92 9.67 5.37 -12.46
N PHE A 93 9.32 5.87 -13.64
CA PHE A 93 8.02 6.53 -13.89
C PHE A 93 6.92 5.54 -14.33
N ASP A 94 7.27 4.32 -14.77
CA ASP A 94 6.33 3.20 -14.96
C ASP A 94 6.03 2.47 -13.62
N ALA A 95 6.58 2.92 -12.50
CA ALA A 95 6.18 2.51 -11.15
C ALA A 95 4.79 3.08 -10.79
N GLY A 96 3.77 2.68 -11.54
CA GLY A 96 2.36 2.91 -11.22
C GLY A 96 1.90 2.25 -9.90
N MET A 97 2.80 1.68 -9.10
CA MET A 97 2.47 1.06 -7.81
C MET A 97 2.54 2.04 -6.62
N LEU A 98 3.14 3.23 -6.77
CA LEU A 98 3.29 4.19 -5.67
C LEU A 98 2.57 5.53 -5.87
N ARG A 99 1.57 5.55 -6.75
CA ARG A 99 0.79 6.76 -6.99
C ARG A 99 -0.41 6.80 -6.06
N GLU A 100 -0.65 7.97 -5.48
CA GLU A 100 -1.92 8.23 -4.81
C GLU A 100 -3.07 8.06 -5.80
N GLU A 101 -3.97 7.13 -5.49
CA GLU A 101 -5.19 6.92 -6.25
C GLU A 101 -6.38 7.40 -5.44
N THR A 102 -7.27 8.16 -6.08
CA THR A 102 -8.50 8.65 -5.48
C THR A 102 -9.69 8.15 -6.27
N GLN A 103 -10.72 7.65 -5.58
CA GLN A 103 -11.97 7.18 -6.17
C GLN A 103 -13.15 7.83 -5.46
N GLN A 104 -14.18 8.24 -6.22
CA GLN A 104 -15.45 8.68 -5.63
C GLN A 104 -16.33 7.46 -5.37
N ILE A 105 -16.76 7.32 -4.12
CA ILE A 105 -17.60 6.19 -3.66
C ILE A 105 -18.91 6.67 -3.03
N GLY A 106 -19.04 7.98 -2.80
CA GLY A 106 -20.23 8.56 -2.19
C GLY A 106 -20.20 8.47 -0.67
N ARG A 107 -21.39 8.51 -0.05
CA ARG A 107 -21.56 8.49 1.40
C ARG A 107 -21.53 7.06 1.91
N VAL A 108 -20.84 6.86 3.03
CA VAL A 108 -20.74 5.57 3.72
C VAL A 108 -21.42 5.66 5.08
N THR A 109 -22.20 4.64 5.44
CA THR A 109 -22.99 4.59 6.67
C THR A 109 -22.93 3.19 7.26
N ILE A 110 -22.67 3.08 8.57
CA ILE A 110 -22.53 1.78 9.26
C ILE A 110 -23.85 1.00 9.41
N THR A 111 -24.96 1.60 9.01
CA THR A 111 -26.32 1.04 9.13
C THR A 111 -26.81 0.37 7.85
N ASP A 112 -26.03 0.43 6.77
CA ASP A 112 -26.37 -0.16 5.48
C ASP A 112 -25.16 -0.86 4.82
N ASP A 113 -25.41 -1.46 3.65
CA ASP A 113 -24.41 -2.22 2.90
C ASP A 113 -23.25 -1.38 2.36
N SER A 114 -23.30 -0.04 2.46
CA SER A 114 -22.23 0.83 1.98
C SER A 114 -20.97 0.71 2.83
N PHE A 115 -21.09 0.43 4.13
CA PHE A 115 -19.94 0.22 5.01
C PHE A 115 -19.22 -1.09 4.70
N ASP A 116 -19.97 -2.17 4.50
CA ASP A 116 -19.41 -3.46 4.10
C ASP A 116 -18.73 -3.35 2.73
N SER A 117 -19.39 -2.67 1.79
CA SER A 117 -18.84 -2.41 0.46
C SER A 117 -17.56 -1.57 0.52
N PHE A 118 -17.51 -0.58 1.41
CA PHE A 118 -16.34 0.26 1.67
C PHE A 118 -15.17 -0.57 2.18
N LEU A 119 -15.36 -1.36 3.24
CA LEU A 119 -14.30 -2.23 3.79
C LEU A 119 -13.84 -3.27 2.76
N ALA A 120 -14.77 -3.90 2.04
CA ALA A 120 -14.45 -4.85 0.98
C ALA A 120 -13.71 -4.21 -0.20
N GLN A 121 -13.92 -2.91 -0.47
CA GLN A 121 -13.15 -2.17 -1.47
C GLN A 121 -11.73 -1.89 -1.00
N VAL A 122 -11.54 -1.58 0.29
CA VAL A 122 -10.21 -1.41 0.90
C VAL A 122 -9.41 -2.72 0.81
N GLU A 123 -9.99 -3.83 1.27
CA GLU A 123 -9.37 -5.15 1.23
C GLU A 123 -8.95 -5.55 -0.19
N ARG A 124 -9.90 -5.52 -1.14
CA ARG A 124 -9.65 -5.90 -2.54
C ARG A 124 -8.58 -5.04 -3.21
N ARG A 125 -8.50 -3.75 -2.88
CA ARG A 125 -7.55 -2.83 -3.53
C ARG A 125 -6.13 -3.01 -3.00
N VAL A 126 -5.97 -3.27 -1.70
CA VAL A 126 -4.66 -3.35 -1.06
C VAL A 126 -3.99 -4.72 -1.28
N GLY A 127 -4.79 -5.77 -1.46
CA GLY A 127 -4.31 -7.08 -1.91
C GLY A 127 -4.08 -8.08 -0.77
N GLU A 128 -4.52 -9.31 -1.01
CA GLU A 128 -4.59 -10.43 -0.06
C GLU A 128 -3.23 -11.12 0.21
N ASP A 129 -3.24 -11.93 1.27
CA ASP A 129 -2.19 -12.65 1.99
C ASP A 129 -1.14 -11.78 2.71
N GLY A 130 -1.27 -11.72 4.04
CA GLY A 130 -0.32 -11.04 4.93
C GLY A 130 -0.56 -9.54 5.11
N LEU A 131 -1.73 -9.02 4.76
CA LEU A 131 -2.08 -7.65 5.11
C LEU A 131 -2.27 -7.53 6.62
N ARG A 132 -1.47 -6.69 7.27
CA ARG A 132 -1.49 -6.45 8.71
C ARG A 132 -2.02 -5.06 9.00
N MET A 133 -2.90 -4.93 9.99
CA MET A 133 -3.37 -3.63 10.46
C MET A 133 -2.30 -3.01 11.35
N GLU A 134 -1.89 -1.77 11.11
CA GLU A 134 -1.10 -0.98 12.06
C GLU A 134 -2.03 -0.16 12.93
N GLN A 135 -2.87 0.65 12.29
CA GLN A 135 -3.83 1.51 12.97
C GLN A 135 -5.06 1.75 12.10
N SER A 136 -6.22 1.91 12.72
CA SER A 136 -7.40 2.43 12.04
C SER A 136 -8.14 3.45 12.89
N GLN A 137 -8.65 4.48 12.24
CA GLN A 137 -9.44 5.53 12.86
C GLN A 137 -10.70 5.76 12.05
N LEU A 138 -11.87 5.70 12.70
CA LEU A 138 -13.18 5.85 12.06
C LEU A 138 -14.03 6.84 12.86
N MET A 139 -14.43 7.96 12.25
CA MET A 139 -15.33 8.91 12.89
C MET A 139 -16.75 8.76 12.35
N PHE A 140 -17.70 8.56 13.26
CA PHE A 140 -19.12 8.49 12.95
C PHE A 140 -19.87 9.66 13.57
N ASP A 141 -20.96 10.05 12.92
CA ASP A 141 -22.00 10.82 13.58
C ASP A 141 -23.03 9.91 14.29
N ARG A 142 -23.91 10.50 15.10
CA ARG A 142 -24.99 9.77 15.80
C ARG A 142 -25.96 9.05 14.87
N GLY A 143 -26.04 9.45 13.61
CA GLY A 143 -26.87 8.79 12.60
C GLY A 143 -26.19 7.58 11.97
N GLY A 144 -24.93 7.31 12.31
CA GLY A 144 -24.14 6.22 11.74
C GLY A 144 -23.42 6.58 10.44
N ASN A 145 -23.45 7.84 9.99
CA ASN A 145 -22.70 8.22 8.81
C ASN A 145 -21.22 8.30 9.15
N LEU A 146 -20.39 7.64 8.33
CA LEU A 146 -18.95 7.73 8.40
C LEU A 146 -18.52 9.10 7.86
N ARG A 147 -17.90 9.91 8.73
CA ARG A 147 -17.41 11.27 8.44
C ARG A 147 -16.01 11.23 7.83
N ASN A 148 -15.15 10.43 8.43
CA ASN A 148 -13.80 10.16 7.97
C ASN A 148 -13.40 8.73 8.34
N ALA A 149 -12.44 8.19 7.58
CA ALA A 149 -11.75 6.98 7.96
C ALA A 149 -10.27 7.10 7.58
N SER A 150 -9.42 6.48 8.38
CA SER A 150 -8.01 6.27 8.10
C SER A 150 -7.66 4.83 8.43
N PHE A 151 -6.95 4.16 7.53
CA PHE A 151 -6.36 2.84 7.78
C PHE A 151 -4.89 2.92 7.40
N GLU A 152 -4.02 2.57 8.34
CA GLU A 152 -2.60 2.32 8.10
C GLU A 152 -2.40 0.81 8.15
N MET A 153 -1.95 0.25 7.03
CA MET A 153 -1.77 -1.19 6.88
C MET A 153 -0.42 -1.51 6.27
N LEU A 154 0.15 -2.64 6.68
CA LEU A 154 1.46 -3.08 6.26
C LEU A 154 1.36 -4.44 5.56
N VAL A 155 1.95 -4.56 4.37
CA VAL A 155 2.08 -5.84 3.68
C VAL A 155 3.55 -6.20 3.49
N GLN A 156 3.89 -7.47 3.72
CA GLN A 156 5.22 -8.00 3.46
C GLN A 156 5.27 -8.64 2.07
N THR A 157 6.11 -8.10 1.19
CA THR A 157 6.49 -8.76 -0.05
C THR A 157 7.85 -9.47 0.13
N PRO A 158 8.27 -10.36 -0.79
CA PRO A 158 9.54 -11.09 -0.66
C PRO A 158 10.79 -10.23 -0.50
N LYS A 159 10.77 -8.97 -0.95
CA LYS A 159 11.93 -8.06 -0.92
C LYS A 159 11.73 -6.81 -0.05
N ARG A 160 10.48 -6.40 0.21
CA ARG A 160 10.15 -5.08 0.79
C ARG A 160 8.85 -5.11 1.58
N PHE A 161 8.69 -4.14 2.46
CA PHE A 161 7.40 -3.82 3.06
C PHE A 161 6.74 -2.67 2.31
N ILE A 162 5.43 -2.72 2.17
CA ILE A 162 4.63 -1.63 1.60
C ILE A 162 3.62 -1.23 2.65
N ARG A 163 3.70 0.02 3.11
CA ARG A 163 2.64 0.63 3.94
C ARG A 163 1.59 1.24 3.02
N TYR A 164 0.32 1.02 3.33
CA TYR A 164 -0.79 1.66 2.67
C TYR A 164 -1.49 2.59 3.66
N ASP A 165 -1.48 3.88 3.36
CA ASP A 165 -2.37 4.84 4.03
C ASP A 165 -3.65 4.96 3.20
N VAL A 166 -4.76 4.47 3.73
CA VAL A 166 -6.08 4.57 3.10
C VAL A 166 -6.90 5.59 3.86
N SER A 167 -7.46 6.58 3.17
CA SER A 167 -8.27 7.62 3.80
C SER A 167 -9.59 7.82 3.08
N TYR A 168 -10.66 8.05 3.82
CA TYR A 168 -11.96 8.43 3.28
C TYR A 168 -12.44 9.73 3.91
N GLN A 169 -13.08 10.56 3.09
CA GLN A 169 -13.64 11.86 3.49
C GLN A 169 -15.07 11.99 2.97
N GLU A 170 -16.03 12.17 3.87
CA GLU A 170 -17.45 12.28 3.51
C GLU A 170 -17.75 13.52 2.66
N LEU A 171 -17.09 14.66 2.94
CA LEU A 171 -17.36 15.93 2.26
C LEU A 171 -17.21 15.83 0.74
N THR A 172 -16.21 15.07 0.30
CA THR A 172 -15.92 14.80 -1.11
C THR A 172 -16.47 13.46 -1.58
N GLY A 173 -16.87 12.58 -0.64
CA GLY A 173 -17.26 11.20 -0.92
C GLY A 173 -16.13 10.39 -1.56
N THR A 174 -14.88 10.72 -1.23
CA THR A 174 -13.70 10.14 -1.87
C THR A 174 -12.92 9.26 -0.92
N ILE A 175 -12.48 8.12 -1.44
CA ILE A 175 -11.45 7.29 -0.83
C ILE A 175 -10.12 7.49 -1.57
N SER A 176 -9.01 7.58 -0.83
CA SER A 176 -7.66 7.73 -1.36
C SER A 176 -6.74 6.65 -0.81
N TYR A 177 -5.89 6.10 -1.68
CA TYR A 177 -4.91 5.07 -1.36
C TYR A 177 -3.51 5.61 -1.59
N ARG A 178 -2.68 5.65 -0.55
CA ARG A 178 -1.29 6.13 -0.61
C ARG A 178 -0.32 5.01 -0.19
N PRO A 179 0.15 4.20 -1.14
CA PRO A 179 1.23 3.25 -0.89
C PRO A 179 2.58 3.95 -0.67
N ARG A 180 3.36 3.47 0.30
CA ARG A 180 4.72 3.91 0.63
C ARG A 180 5.63 2.70 0.82
N GLU A 181 6.76 2.67 0.13
CA GLU A 181 7.74 1.61 0.33
C GLU A 181 8.58 1.86 1.57
N GLU A 182 8.74 0.80 2.36
CA GLU A 182 9.66 0.78 3.48
C GLU A 182 10.79 -0.23 3.23
N LEU A 183 12.02 0.20 3.51
CA LEU A 183 13.18 -0.67 3.42
C LEU A 183 13.09 -1.75 4.51
N THR A 184 13.29 -3.00 4.11
CA THR A 184 13.25 -4.13 5.03
C THR A 184 14.34 -4.00 6.09
N THR A 185 13.91 -4.00 7.36
CA THR A 185 14.80 -4.05 8.53
C THR A 185 14.38 -5.19 9.46
N LYS A 186 15.30 -5.71 10.27
CA LYS A 186 14.96 -6.75 11.29
C LYS A 186 13.88 -6.27 12.25
N SER A 187 13.92 -4.99 12.65
CA SER A 187 12.90 -4.38 13.50
C SER A 187 11.52 -4.38 12.85
N LEU A 188 11.44 -4.05 11.55
CA LEU A 188 10.18 -4.03 10.80
C LEU A 188 9.59 -5.44 10.64
N THR A 189 10.43 -6.45 10.40
CA THR A 189 9.97 -7.85 10.37
C THR A 189 9.40 -8.30 11.72
N SER A 190 10.09 -8.00 12.84
CA SER A 190 9.60 -8.33 14.18
C SER A 190 8.34 -7.56 14.56
N TYR A 191 8.20 -6.31 14.08
CA TYR A 191 7.01 -5.49 14.28
C TYR A 191 5.81 -6.05 13.51
N TYR A 192 5.99 -6.33 12.22
CA TYR A 192 4.96 -6.93 11.36
C TYR A 192 4.41 -8.25 11.91
N GLN A 193 5.25 -9.11 12.50
CA GLN A 193 4.82 -10.38 13.10
C GLN A 193 3.91 -10.21 14.33
N LYS A 194 3.90 -9.04 14.96
CA LYS A 194 3.06 -8.75 16.14
C LYS A 194 1.71 -8.14 15.78
N LEU A 195 1.56 -7.65 14.56
CA LEU A 195 0.34 -7.01 14.10
C LEU A 195 -0.74 -8.06 13.83
N ILE A 196 -1.99 -7.69 14.10
CA ILE A 196 -3.16 -8.47 13.73
C ILE A 196 -3.35 -8.47 12.19
N ASP A 197 -3.93 -9.54 11.67
CA ASP A 197 -4.39 -9.59 10.29
C ASP A 197 -5.49 -8.53 10.06
N ALA A 198 -5.33 -7.72 9.00
CA ALA A 198 -6.28 -6.65 8.69
C ALA A 198 -7.69 -7.20 8.40
N GLU A 199 -7.78 -8.36 7.74
CA GLU A 199 -9.04 -9.07 7.50
C GLU A 199 -9.80 -9.36 8.81
N GLN A 200 -9.10 -9.81 9.86
CA GLN A 200 -9.74 -10.06 11.16
C GLN A 200 -10.29 -8.76 11.78
N SER A 201 -9.57 -7.65 11.60
CA SER A 201 -10.01 -6.33 12.08
C SER A 201 -11.25 -5.84 11.32
N PHE A 202 -11.26 -5.99 9.99
CA PHE A 202 -12.40 -5.61 9.16
C PHE A 202 -13.62 -6.49 9.42
N GLU A 203 -13.45 -7.80 9.55
CA GLU A 203 -14.52 -8.72 9.93
C GLU A 203 -15.14 -8.38 11.29
N MET A 204 -14.30 -7.99 12.26
CA MET A 204 -14.77 -7.52 13.55
C MET A 204 -15.58 -6.23 13.41
N LEU A 205 -15.09 -5.24 12.64
CA LEU A 205 -15.81 -3.99 12.39
C LEU A 205 -17.16 -4.20 11.69
N ARG A 206 -17.27 -5.16 10.76
CA ARG A 206 -18.54 -5.53 10.11
C ARG A 206 -19.57 -6.10 11.09
N LYS A 207 -19.12 -6.93 12.03
CA LYS A 207 -19.99 -7.60 13.01
C LYS A 207 -20.34 -6.71 14.20
N LEU A 208 -19.54 -5.68 14.46
CA LEU A 208 -19.68 -4.84 15.63
C LEU A 208 -21.05 -4.14 15.66
N SER A 209 -21.84 -4.47 16.68
CA SER A 209 -23.15 -3.86 16.90
C SER A 209 -23.03 -2.47 17.53
N ILE A 210 -22.39 -1.53 16.83
CA ILE A 210 -22.10 -0.19 17.37
C ILE A 210 -23.29 0.76 17.37
N HIS A 211 -24.37 0.43 16.64
CA HIS A 211 -25.57 1.26 16.55
C HIS A 211 -26.12 1.65 17.91
N GLU A 212 -26.07 0.76 18.89
CA GLU A 212 -26.48 1.03 20.28
C GLU A 212 -25.62 2.13 20.91
N ILE A 213 -24.29 2.07 20.75
CA ILE A 213 -23.36 3.09 21.25
C ILE A 213 -23.57 4.43 20.53
N LEU A 214 -23.74 4.41 19.21
CA LEU A 214 -23.95 5.64 18.42
C LEU A 214 -25.26 6.34 18.80
N HIS A 215 -26.33 5.57 18.97
CA HIS A 215 -27.65 6.08 19.34
C HIS A 215 -27.63 6.73 20.73
N ASP A 216 -27.07 6.03 21.72
CA ASP A 216 -27.03 6.48 23.12
C ASP A 216 -25.95 7.52 23.42
N SER A 217 -25.12 7.85 22.42
CA SER A 217 -24.05 8.84 22.54
C SER A 217 -24.56 10.20 23.01
N LYS A 218 -23.88 10.78 24.00
CA LYS A 218 -24.15 12.15 24.47
C LYS A 218 -23.55 13.22 23.57
N THR A 219 -22.73 12.84 22.60
CA THR A 219 -22.00 13.74 21.70
C THR A 219 -22.40 13.52 20.25
N PRO A 220 -22.29 14.54 19.40
CA PRO A 220 -22.62 14.42 17.98
C PRO A 220 -21.70 13.46 17.22
N TYR A 221 -20.45 13.30 17.67
CA TYR A 221 -19.45 12.48 16.99
C TYR A 221 -18.79 11.49 17.94
N ILE A 222 -18.44 10.32 17.38
CA ILE A 222 -17.69 9.26 18.03
C ILE A 222 -16.58 8.82 17.09
N GLU A 223 -15.36 8.77 17.61
CA GLU A 223 -14.20 8.19 16.94
C GLU A 223 -13.92 6.82 17.52
N MET A 224 -13.70 5.85 16.63
CA MET A 224 -13.13 4.56 16.95
C MET A 224 -11.66 4.55 16.55
N ASP A 225 -10.77 4.30 17.50
CA ASP A 225 -9.36 4.06 17.23
C ASP A 225 -9.04 2.59 17.56
N LEU A 226 -8.49 1.87 16.59
CA LEU A 226 -8.08 0.48 16.72
C LEU A 226 -6.60 0.35 16.36
N ASP A 227 -5.83 -0.16 17.32
CA ASP A 227 -4.42 -0.50 17.16
C ASP A 227 -4.31 -1.97 16.76
N GLY A 228 -3.43 -2.26 15.79
CA GLY A 228 -3.17 -3.61 15.33
C GLY A 228 -2.35 -4.47 16.28
N LEU A 229 -1.76 -3.88 17.33
CA LEU A 229 -1.00 -4.61 18.34
C LEU A 229 -1.91 -5.17 19.44
N TYR A 230 -1.47 -6.30 20.01
CA TYR A 230 -1.96 -6.74 21.31
C TYR A 230 -1.35 -5.86 22.40
N GLU A 231 -2.20 -5.33 23.26
CA GLU A 231 -1.79 -4.53 24.40
C GLU A 231 -2.20 -5.20 25.71
N THR A 232 -1.40 -4.95 26.74
CA THR A 232 -1.77 -5.26 28.12
C THR A 232 -2.48 -4.05 28.70
N PHE A 233 -3.75 -4.21 29.06
CA PHE A 233 -4.55 -3.11 29.59
C PHE A 233 -4.65 -3.16 31.11
N SER A 234 -4.31 -2.03 31.74
CA SER A 234 -4.79 -1.72 33.09
C SER A 234 -6.11 -0.98 32.97
N LEU A 235 -7.22 -1.68 33.20
CA LEU A 235 -8.58 -1.21 32.90
C LEU A 235 -9.16 -0.24 33.95
N GLN A 236 -8.30 0.56 34.61
CA GLN A 236 -8.72 1.52 35.63
C GLN A 236 -9.40 2.73 34.97
N ASP A 237 -10.50 3.19 35.57
CA ASP A 237 -11.26 4.38 35.16
C ASP A 237 -11.79 4.39 33.70
N ALA A 238 -12.01 3.21 33.10
CA ALA A 238 -12.63 3.06 31.79
C ALA A 238 -13.90 2.19 31.87
N THR A 239 -14.90 2.51 31.04
CA THR A 239 -16.01 1.59 30.80
C THR A 239 -15.57 0.58 29.76
N VAL A 240 -15.62 -0.71 30.09
CA VAL A 240 -15.09 -1.78 29.26
C VAL A 240 -16.21 -2.70 28.80
N PHE A 241 -16.20 -3.02 27.51
CA PHE A 241 -17.06 -4.04 26.92
C PHE A 241 -16.20 -5.11 26.25
N LEU A 242 -16.63 -6.37 26.34
CA LEU A 242 -16.11 -7.45 25.51
C LEU A 242 -16.96 -7.53 24.25
N ILE A 243 -16.32 -7.75 23.11
CA ILE A 243 -16.99 -8.09 21.85
C ILE A 243 -17.02 -9.63 21.77
N ASP A 244 -18.21 -10.21 21.72
CA ASP A 244 -18.37 -11.66 21.55
C ASP A 244 -18.17 -12.11 20.09
N ASP A 245 -18.27 -13.42 19.85
CA ASP A 245 -18.11 -14.03 18.53
C ASP A 245 -19.16 -13.56 17.50
N LYS A 246 -20.26 -12.97 17.96
CA LYS A 246 -21.35 -12.43 17.14
C LYS A 246 -21.28 -10.91 17.02
N GLY A 247 -20.25 -10.26 17.58
CA GLY A 247 -20.09 -8.81 17.55
C GLY A 247 -20.95 -8.05 18.57
N LYS A 248 -21.56 -8.76 19.53
CA LYS A 248 -22.36 -8.15 20.60
C LYS A 248 -21.46 -7.64 21.72
N LEU A 249 -21.87 -6.52 22.31
CA LEU A 249 -21.19 -5.90 23.43
C LEU A 249 -21.65 -6.49 24.77
N ILE A 250 -20.70 -6.96 25.57
CA ILE A 250 -20.93 -7.52 26.90
C ILE A 250 -20.19 -6.62 27.92
N PRO A 251 -20.89 -6.00 28.88
CA PRO A 251 -20.24 -5.21 29.92
C PRO A 251 -19.22 -6.04 30.69
N TYR A 252 -18.00 -5.53 30.83
CA TYR A 252 -16.94 -6.16 31.63
C TYR A 252 -16.73 -5.39 32.91
N VAL A 253 -16.80 -6.11 34.03
CA VAL A 253 -16.47 -5.57 35.35
C VAL A 253 -15.01 -5.87 35.62
N ASN A 254 -14.18 -4.82 35.68
CA ASN A 254 -12.75 -4.95 35.92
C ASN A 254 -12.49 -5.67 37.26
N THR A 255 -11.83 -6.83 37.20
CA THR A 255 -11.47 -7.65 38.37
C THR A 255 -10.10 -7.28 38.96
N GLY A 256 -9.37 -6.34 38.34
CA GLY A 256 -8.02 -5.95 38.70
C GLY A 256 -6.92 -6.78 38.03
N ASP A 257 -7.28 -7.70 37.15
CA ASP A 257 -6.35 -8.51 36.36
C ASP A 257 -5.98 -7.80 35.06
N ASP A 258 -4.73 -7.95 34.64
CA ASP A 258 -4.26 -7.48 33.34
C ASP A 258 -4.89 -8.34 32.23
N VAL A 259 -5.40 -7.68 31.19
CA VAL A 259 -5.98 -8.36 30.03
C VAL A 259 -5.09 -8.10 28.82
N LEU A 260 -4.66 -9.18 28.16
CA LEU A 260 -4.01 -9.12 26.85
C LEU A 260 -5.08 -9.20 25.78
N ALA A 261 -5.26 -8.13 25.01
CA ALA A 261 -6.31 -8.06 24.00
C ALA A 261 -5.92 -7.10 22.87
N ASN A 262 -6.67 -7.15 21.78
CA ASN A 262 -6.82 -5.99 20.91
C ASN A 262 -7.98 -5.13 21.42
N ALA A 263 -7.94 -3.83 21.15
CA ALA A 263 -8.96 -2.91 21.62
C ALA A 263 -9.38 -1.90 20.56
N ILE A 264 -10.66 -1.54 20.63
CA ILE A 264 -11.20 -0.34 20.00
C ILE A 264 -11.42 0.68 21.12
N ARG A 265 -10.77 1.83 21.02
CA ARG A 265 -10.96 2.95 21.93
C ARG A 265 -12.01 3.88 21.32
N LEU A 266 -13.00 4.25 22.12
CA LEU A 266 -14.00 5.21 21.71
C LEU A 266 -13.70 6.56 22.33
N THR A 267 -13.63 7.58 21.49
CA THR A 267 -13.52 8.99 21.89
C THR A 267 -14.75 9.75 21.45
N TYR A 268 -15.40 10.43 22.40
CA TYR A 268 -16.64 11.17 22.17
C TYR A 268 -16.33 12.65 21.95
N TYR A 269 -16.73 13.22 20.82
CA TYR A 269 -16.41 14.61 20.45
C TYR A 269 -17.66 15.50 20.38
N ARG A 270 -17.57 16.65 21.06
CA ARG A 270 -18.58 17.73 20.99
C ARG A 270 -18.56 18.43 19.64
N SER A 271 -19.58 19.24 19.37
CA SER A 271 -19.68 20.01 18.11
C SER A 271 -18.54 20.99 17.88
N ASP A 272 -17.85 21.43 18.95
CA ASP A 272 -16.68 22.31 18.91
C ASP A 272 -15.36 21.56 18.70
N GLY A 273 -15.41 20.22 18.55
CA GLY A 273 -14.24 19.37 18.37
C GLY A 273 -13.52 18.98 19.66
N GLN A 274 -14.01 19.38 20.84
CA GLN A 274 -13.41 18.93 22.11
C GLN A 274 -13.86 17.51 22.48
N SER A 275 -12.91 16.67 22.89
CA SER A 275 -13.20 15.32 23.39
C SER A 275 -13.71 15.34 24.84
N LEU A 276 -14.61 14.40 25.15
CA LEU A 276 -14.94 14.07 26.53
C LEU A 276 -13.80 13.25 27.15
N ARG A 277 -13.66 13.36 28.49
CA ARG A 277 -12.68 12.56 29.24
C ARG A 277 -13.11 11.11 29.44
N ASP A 278 -14.38 10.80 29.18
CA ASP A 278 -14.94 9.47 29.35
C ASP A 278 -14.24 8.49 28.38
N LYS A 279 -13.67 7.42 28.94
CA LYS A 279 -12.99 6.38 28.17
C LYS A 279 -13.89 5.16 28.07
N THR A 280 -14.25 4.79 26.85
CA THR A 280 -14.88 3.50 26.57
C THR A 280 -13.93 2.65 25.74
N ILE A 281 -13.74 1.40 26.14
CA ILE A 281 -12.84 0.45 25.49
C ILE A 281 -13.63 -0.81 25.15
N LEU A 282 -13.57 -1.22 23.89
CA LEU A 282 -14.16 -2.48 23.41
C LEU A 282 -13.02 -3.46 23.17
N LEU A 283 -13.00 -4.57 23.91
CA LEU A 283 -11.96 -5.58 23.81
C LEU A 283 -12.41 -6.71 22.88
N TYR A 284 -11.52 -7.15 22.00
CA TYR A 284 -11.69 -8.30 21.13
C TYR A 284 -10.39 -9.12 21.07
N ASN A 285 -10.46 -10.38 20.62
CA ASN A 285 -9.34 -11.31 20.65
C ASN A 285 -8.61 -11.36 22.02
N TYR A 286 -9.38 -11.32 23.11
CA TYR A 286 -8.82 -11.20 24.45
C TYR A 286 -8.47 -12.55 25.06
N SER A 287 -7.42 -12.56 25.87
CA SER A 287 -7.05 -13.64 26.78
C SER A 287 -6.85 -13.06 28.18
N PHE A 288 -7.57 -13.61 29.16
CA PHE A 288 -7.34 -13.28 30.56
C PHE A 288 -6.10 -14.04 31.01
N GLU A 289 -5.00 -13.34 31.27
CA GLU A 289 -3.88 -13.96 31.95
C GLU A 289 -4.30 -14.26 33.39
N THR A 290 -4.57 -15.53 33.69
CA THR A 290 -4.70 -15.96 35.07
C THR A 290 -3.35 -15.78 35.73
N SER A 291 -3.16 -14.68 36.44
CA SER A 291 -2.05 -14.50 37.35
C SER A 291 -1.96 -15.76 38.24
N ARG A 292 -0.79 -16.39 38.19
CA ARG A 292 -0.46 -17.71 38.76
C ARG A 292 -1.10 -17.97 40.13
N ARG A 293 -1.59 -19.21 40.31
CA ARG A 293 -1.63 -19.97 41.58
C ARG A 293 -1.69 -19.09 42.85
N LYS A 294 -2.88 -18.62 43.20
CA LYS A 294 -3.21 -18.34 44.61
C LYS A 294 -4.51 -19.04 44.97
N GLY A 295 -4.36 -20.16 45.66
CA GLY A 295 -5.34 -20.72 46.58
C GLY A 295 -6.72 -21.03 46.02
N VAL A 296 -6.84 -22.09 45.22
CA VAL A 296 -8.09 -22.87 45.23
C VAL A 296 -8.12 -23.61 46.57
N VAL A 297 -8.86 -23.08 47.53
CA VAL A 297 -9.42 -23.91 48.60
C VAL A 297 -10.62 -24.62 47.98
N ARG A 298 -10.59 -25.95 48.05
CA ARG A 298 -11.69 -26.84 47.65
C ARG A 298 -12.99 -26.52 48.39
#